data_AF-A0A7C4FJ65-F1
#
_entry.id   AF-A0A7C4FJ65-F1
#
_cell.length_a   1.000
_cell.length_b   1.000
_cell.length_c   1.000
_cell.angle_alpha   90.00
_cell.angle_beta   90.00
_cell.angle_gamma   90.00
#
_symmetry.space_group_name_H-M   'P 1'
#
loop_
_entity.id
_entity.type
_entity.pdbx_description
1 polymer ?
#
loop_
_entity_poly.entity_id
_entity_poly.type
_entity_poly.pdbx_seq_one_letter_code
_entity_poly.pdbx_strand_id
1 'polypeptide(L)' 'MPGKKAEVRVFMEGLYLMILDDLIGVLGNTRSEVVRSIVQQWVIEHPERVGYQKDLLSLKEAARKRGYLTG' A
#
# COMPACT_ATOMS: atom_id res chain seq x y z
N MET A 1 -7.31 -19.35 3.82
CA MET A 1 -6.22 -19.03 4.76
C MET A 1 -5.90 -17.56 4.60
N PRO A 2 -5.79 -16.75 5.67
CA PRO A 2 -5.27 -15.40 5.53
C PRO A 2 -3.85 -15.53 4.95
N GLY A 3 -3.60 -14.90 3.81
CA GLY A 3 -2.34 -15.03 3.08
C GLY A 3 -1.16 -14.74 4.00
N LYS A 4 -0.18 -15.65 4.06
CA LYS A 4 1.02 -15.45 4.89
C LYS A 4 1.67 -14.12 4.48
N LYS A 5 1.96 -13.28 5.47
CA LYS A 5 2.74 -12.06 5.23
C LYS A 5 4.11 -12.46 4.71
N ALA A 6 4.51 -11.91 3.58
CA ALA A 6 5.86 -12.07 3.05
C ALA A 6 6.75 -10.93 3.58
N GLU A 7 8.00 -11.26 3.89
CA GLU A 7 9.02 -10.28 4.25
C GLU A 7 9.75 -9.84 2.99
N VAL A 8 9.92 -8.53 2.81
CA VAL A 8 10.74 -7.94 1.75
C VAL A 8 11.85 -7.14 2.43
N ARG A 9 13.11 -7.41 2.04
CA ARG A 9 14.27 -6.67 2.54
C ARG A 9 14.82 -5.78 1.44
N VAL A 10 15.00 -4.51 1.76
CA VAL A 10 15.57 -3.49 0.88
C VAL A 10 16.59 -2.70 1.67
N PHE A 11 17.69 -2.37 1.00
CA PHE A 11 18.72 -1.48 1.54
C PHE A 11 18.51 -0.11 0.91
N MET A 12 18.37 0.90 1.77
CA MET A 12 18.18 2.29 1.37
C MET A 12 19.24 3.12 2.06
N GLU A 13 19.73 4.16 1.38
CA GLU A 13 20.84 4.96 1.88
C GLU A 13 20.47 6.44 1.97
N GLY A 14 21.11 7.12 2.94
CA GLY A 14 21.15 8.57 3.07
C GLY A 14 19.78 9.24 2.98
N LEU A 15 19.61 10.03 1.92
CA LEU A 15 18.45 10.89 1.71
C LEU A 15 17.11 10.13 1.78
N TYR A 16 17.04 8.93 1.22
CA TYR A 16 15.76 8.20 1.21
C TYR A 16 15.35 7.70 2.58
N LEU A 17 16.31 7.34 3.44
CA LEU A 17 16.03 6.99 4.84
C LEU A 17 15.56 8.21 5.62
N MET A 18 16.19 9.37 5.39
CA MET A 18 15.75 10.64 6.02
C MET A 18 14.30 10.97 5.64
N ILE A 19 13.97 10.88 4.35
CA ILE A 19 12.60 11.12 3.87
C ILE A 19 11.60 10.14 4.53
N LEU A 20 11.97 8.86 4.64
CA LEU A 20 11.08 7.89 5.30
C LEU A 20 10.87 8.19 6.78
N ASP A 21 11.92 8.67 7.47
CA ASP A 21 11.83 9.05 8.88
C ASP A 21 10.97 10.31 9.08
N ASP A 22 11.08 11.31 8.20
CA ASP A 22 10.27 12.53 8.24
C ASP A 22 8.77 12.24 8.01
N LEU A 23 8.45 11.15 7.31
CA LEU A 23 7.07 10.72 7.04
C LEU A 23 6.45 9.89 8.18
N ILE A 24 7.23 9.54 9.21
CA ILE A 24 6.70 8.89 10.42
C ILE A 24 5.81 9.88 11.18
N GLY A 25 4.65 9.40 11.63
CA GLY A 25 3.59 10.20 12.22
C GLY A 25 2.62 10.81 11.19
N VAL A 26 3.01 10.86 9.91
CA VAL A 26 2.15 11.32 8.80
C VAL A 26 1.53 10.13 8.06
N LEU A 27 2.37 9.19 7.60
CA LEU A 27 1.95 8.05 6.77
C LEU A 27 1.98 6.71 7.51
N GLY A 28 2.39 6.70 8.78
CA GLY A 28 2.48 5.51 9.62
C GLY A 28 3.31 5.76 10.88
N ASN A 29 3.33 4.82 11.81
CA ASN A 29 4.07 4.93 13.07
C ASN A 29 5.46 4.27 13.02
N THR A 30 5.75 3.53 11.94
CA THR A 30 7.04 2.87 11.72
C THR A 30 7.46 2.99 10.26
N ARG A 31 8.77 2.86 9.97
CA ARG A 31 9.27 2.82 8.58
C ARG A 31 8.55 1.79 7.71
N SER A 32 8.26 0.61 8.26
CA SER A 32 7.53 -0.45 7.56
C SER A 32 6.09 -0.05 7.21
N GLU A 33 5.43 0.71 8.08
CA GLU A 33 4.10 1.26 7.79
C GLU A 33 4.16 2.37 6.74
N VAL A 34 5.12 3.29 6.86
CA VAL A 34 5.34 4.35 5.88
C VAL A 34 5.60 3.77 4.48
N VAL A 35 6.53 2.81 4.35
CA VAL A 35 6.83 2.15 3.07
C VAL A 35 5.59 1.44 2.53
N ARG A 36 4.81 0.76 3.39
CA ARG A 36 3.57 0.10 2.97
C ARG A 36 2.55 1.10 2.45
N SER A 37 2.37 2.23 3.13
CA SER A 37 1.47 3.31 2.73
C SER A 37 1.88 3.90 1.38
N ILE A 38 3.16 4.18 1.17
CA ILE A 38 3.70 4.69 -0.10
C ILE A 38 3.45 3.69 -1.24
N VAL A 39 3.77 2.40 -1.04
CA VAL A 39 3.55 1.35 -2.04
C VAL A 39 2.05 1.22 -2.35
N GLN A 40 1.20 1.21 -1.33
CA GLN A 40 -0.25 1.13 -1.50
C GLN A 40 -0.79 2.31 -2.30
N GLN A 41 -0.35 3.54 -1.97
CA GLN A 41 -0.74 4.74 -2.70
C GLN A 41 -0.29 4.67 -4.17
N TRP A 42 0.97 4.29 -4.41
CA TRP A 42 1.50 4.14 -5.77
C TRP A 42 0.69 3.12 -6.60
N VAL A 43 0.31 1.99 -6.00
CA VAL A 43 -0.54 0.97 -6.66
C VAL A 43 -1.93 1.51 -6.98
N ILE A 44 -2.53 2.30 -6.09
CA ILE A 44 -3.83 2.92 -6.31
C ILE A 44 -3.77 3.97 -7.44
N GLU A 45 -2.68 4.72 -7.51
CA GLU A 45 -2.46 5.77 -8.51
C GLU A 45 -2.09 5.21 -9.89
N HIS A 46 -1.48 4.02 -9.95
CA HIS A 46 -0.97 3.39 -11.19
C HIS A 46 -1.48 1.95 -11.38
N PRO A 47 -2.81 1.72 -11.35
CA PRO A 47 -3.39 0.38 -11.40
C PRO A 47 -3.05 -0.39 -12.69
N GLU A 48 -2.77 0.32 -13.77
CA GLU A 48 -2.37 -0.24 -15.07
C GLU A 48 -0.99 -0.92 -15.04
N ARG A 49 -0.10 -0.51 -14.13
CA ARG A 49 1.29 -1.02 -14.08
C ARG A 49 1.44 -2.34 -13.36
N VAL A 50 0.44 -2.72 -12.57
CA VAL A 50 0.55 -3.84 -11.62
C VAL A 50 -0.26 -5.06 -12.08
N GLY A 51 -0.93 -4.99 -13.23
CA GLY A 51 -1.86 -6.04 -13.70
C GLY A 51 -3.11 -6.20 -12.83
N TYR A 52 -3.24 -5.38 -11.79
CA TYR A 52 -4.27 -5.40 -10.74
C TYR A 52 -5.63 -4.88 -11.18
N GLN A 53 -5.79 -4.46 -12.43
CA GLN A 53 -7.00 -3.79 -12.89
C GLN A 53 -8.26 -4.65 -12.70
N LYS A 54 -8.18 -5.97 -12.98
CA LYS A 54 -9.30 -6.91 -12.77
C LYS A 54 -9.56 -7.20 -11.28
N ASP A 55 -8.51 -7.31 -10.46
CA ASP A 55 -8.63 -7.67 -9.05
C ASP A 55 -9.04 -6.50 -8.16
N LEU A 56 -8.62 -5.27 -8.49
CA LEU A 56 -9.11 -4.07 -7.81
C LEU A 56 -10.58 -3.79 -8.14
N LEU A 57 -11.00 -4.04 -9.38
CA LEU A 57 -12.43 -3.97 -9.76
C LEU A 57 -13.25 -4.97 -8.96
N SER A 58 -12.81 -6.23 -8.88
CA SER A 58 -13.52 -7.27 -8.12
C SER A 58 -13.51 -6.99 -6.61
N LEU A 59 -12.41 -6.48 -6.05
CA LEU A 59 -12.32 -6.08 -4.64
C LEU A 59 -13.20 -4.86 -4.34
N LYS A 60 -13.26 -3.87 -5.25
CA LYS A 60 -14.12 -2.69 -5.12
C LYS A 60 -15.60 -3.09 -5.19
N GLU A 61 -15.97 -4.01 -6.09
CA GLU A 61 -17.32 -4.59 -6.15
C GLU A 61 -17.66 -5.40 -4.89
N ALA A 62 -16.73 -6.22 -4.39
CA ALA A 62 -16.93 -6.98 -3.16
C ALA A 62 -17.06 -6.06 -1.93
N ALA A 63 -16.27 -5.00 -1.86
CA ALA A 63 -16.36 -3.97 -0.82
C ALA A 63 -17.70 -3.23 -0.89
N ARG A 64 -18.19 -2.91 -2.09
CA ARG A 64 -19.52 -2.31 -2.30
C ARG A 64 -20.65 -3.25 -1.88
N LYS A 65 -20.60 -4.53 -2.29
CA LYS A 65 -21.59 -5.56 -1.88
C LYS A 65 -21.65 -5.76 -0.37
N ARG A 66 -20.52 -5.59 0.32
CA ARG A 66 -20.43 -5.70 1.78
C ARG A 66 -20.69 -4.37 2.50
N GLY A 67 -21.03 -3.31 1.78
CA GLY A 67 -21.39 -2.01 2.35
C GLY A 67 -20.22 -1.17 2.86
N TYR A 68 -18.97 -1.54 2.56
CA TYR A 68 -17.78 -0.75 2.94
C TYR A 68 -17.61 0.51 2.09
N LEU A 69 -18.25 0.55 0.92
CA LEU A 69 -18.25 1.69 0.02
C LEU A 69 -19.70 2.12 -0.22
N THR A 70 -20.12 3.20 0.42
CA THR A 70 -21.34 3.93 0.07
C THR A 70 -21.04 4.81 -1.13
N GLY A 71 -21.91 4.73 -2.15
CA GLY A 71 -21.77 5.48 -3.41
C GLY A 71 -21.78 6.99 -3.20
#